data_AF-A0A7C5S0J6-F1
#
_entry.id   AF-A0A7C5S0J6-F1
#
_cell.length_a   1.000
_cell.length_b   1.000
_cell.length_c   1.000
_cell.angle_alpha   90.00
_cell.angle_beta   90.00
_cell.angle_gamma   90.00
#
_symmetry.space_group_name_H-M   'P 1'
#
loop_
_entity.id
_entity.type
_entity.pdbx_description
1 polymer ?
#
loop_
_entity_poly.entity_id
_entity_poly.type
_entity_poly.pdbx_seq_one_letter_code
_entity_poly.pdbx_strand_id
1 'polypeptide(L)'
;MNRKSIVSWILYDFGMAQFSMVILTAYFIIYFKEIVVGSIGGRGDFLWGVATSIAMASAVLSSPILGSFSDISGKRKNLYIVFSLISIVSTLMLYFSNRGTILYSMTFFVIAYACYAINMTFYNSFLKDIVPERDIEKYSGIGWGLGYFGGLTSLVIMIFLLKDLEHSKVIIIITAISYFLFALPSYILLPGQKITTQRGVSLFSGFYELGQTFRNIRAYRNIMIFLLSYFFIS
;
A
#
# COMPACT_ATOMS: atom_id res chain seq x y z
N MET A 1 18.81 15.82 -11.01
CA MET A 1 18.52 14.51 -10.39
C MET A 1 19.02 14.52 -8.95
N ASN A 2 18.14 14.50 -7.95
CA ASN A 2 18.55 14.54 -6.54
C ASN A 2 18.75 13.10 -6.04
N ARG A 3 20.01 12.66 -5.93
CA ARG A 3 20.35 11.30 -5.48
C ARG A 3 19.76 10.97 -4.10
N LYS A 4 19.66 11.96 -3.21
CA LYS A 4 19.09 11.77 -1.87
C LYS A 4 17.60 11.44 -1.94
N SER A 5 16.86 12.10 -2.83
CA SER A 5 15.42 11.82 -3.03
C SER A 5 15.20 10.42 -3.62
N ILE A 6 16.06 9.99 -4.56
CA ILE A 6 16.00 8.63 -5.12
C ILE A 6 16.26 7.59 -4.05
N VAL A 7 17.32 7.74 -3.25
CA VAL A 7 17.61 6.80 -2.15
C VAL A 7 16.47 6.79 -1.13
N SER A 8 15.91 7.94 -0.78
CA SER A 8 14.78 8.01 0.15
C SER A 8 13.51 7.34 -0.39
N TRP A 9 13.30 7.40 -1.71
CA TRP A 9 12.20 6.73 -2.39
C TRP A 9 12.39 5.20 -2.34
N ILE A 10 13.60 4.73 -2.64
CA ILE A 10 13.95 3.30 -2.56
C ILE A 10 13.82 2.76 -1.12
N LEU A 11 14.27 3.52 -0.12
CA LEU A 11 14.14 3.11 1.29
C LEU A 11 12.66 3.00 1.68
N TYR A 12 11.81 3.90 1.20
CA TYR A 12 10.37 3.76 1.42
C TYR A 12 9.82 2.45 0.85
N ASP A 13 10.22 2.09 -0.38
CA ASP A 13 9.85 0.81 -1.01
C ASP A 13 10.26 -0.38 -0.14
N PHE A 14 11.47 -0.32 0.43
CA PHE A 14 12.00 -1.33 1.32
C PHE A 14 11.11 -1.53 2.55
N GLY A 15 10.76 -0.46 3.27
CA GLY A 15 9.87 -0.54 4.43
C GLY A 15 8.46 -0.98 4.08
N MET A 16 7.94 -0.49 2.96
CA MET A 16 6.62 -0.84 2.43
C MET A 16 6.55 -2.33 2.07
N ALA A 17 7.60 -2.89 1.48
CA ALA A 17 7.70 -4.30 1.14
C ALA A 17 7.75 -5.20 2.39
N GLN A 18 8.39 -4.75 3.47
CA GLN A 18 8.37 -5.45 4.76
C GLN A 18 6.95 -5.59 5.31
N PHE A 19 6.15 -4.51 5.27
CA PHE A 19 4.73 -4.57 5.65
C PHE A 19 3.97 -5.59 4.79
N SER A 20 4.10 -5.51 3.47
CA SER A 20 3.43 -6.44 2.55
C SER A 20 3.80 -7.89 2.83
N MET A 21 5.08 -8.15 3.08
CA MET A 21 5.59 -9.48 3.36
C MET A 21 5.05 -10.03 4.68
N VAL A 22 5.18 -9.30 5.79
CA VAL A 22 4.80 -9.82 7.11
C VAL A 22 3.28 -9.83 7.28
N ILE A 23 2.59 -8.76 6.89
CA ILE A 23 1.17 -8.61 7.19
C ILE A 23 0.28 -9.30 6.14
N LEU A 24 0.58 -9.13 4.85
CA LEU A 24 -0.33 -9.61 3.80
C LEU A 24 -0.08 -11.07 3.42
N THR A 25 1.15 -11.55 3.52
CA THR A 25 1.55 -12.80 2.85
C THR A 25 2.13 -13.87 3.75
N ALA A 26 2.94 -13.53 4.77
CA ALA A 26 3.68 -14.53 5.54
C ALA A 26 3.14 -14.80 6.95
N TYR A 27 2.93 -13.75 7.76
CA TYR A 27 2.67 -13.91 9.19
C TYR A 27 1.22 -13.63 9.56
N PHE A 28 0.76 -12.39 9.38
CA PHE A 28 -0.51 -11.95 9.98
C PHE A 28 -1.72 -12.67 9.38
N ILE A 29 -1.67 -13.04 8.10
CA ILE A 29 -2.66 -13.91 7.45
C ILE A 29 -2.83 -15.25 8.19
N ILE A 30 -1.73 -15.92 8.52
CA ILE A 30 -1.75 -17.21 9.23
C ILE A 30 -2.21 -16.98 10.67
N TYR A 31 -1.64 -15.98 11.34
CA TYR A 31 -2.01 -15.61 12.71
C TYR A 31 -3.51 -15.28 12.83
N PHE A 32 -4.08 -14.55 11.87
CA PHE A 32 -5.49 -14.20 11.85
C PHE A 32 -6.36 -15.45 11.71
N LYS A 33 -6.03 -16.36 10.78
CA LYS A 33 -6.80 -17.59 10.54
C LYS A 33 -6.71 -18.55 11.73
N GLU A 34 -5.52 -18.83 12.21
CA GLU A 34 -5.25 -19.88 13.20
C GLU A 34 -5.48 -19.44 14.65
N ILE A 35 -5.23 -18.17 14.97
CA ILE A 35 -5.30 -17.66 16.36
C ILE A 35 -6.49 -16.75 16.56
N VAL A 36 -6.66 -15.71 15.72
CA VAL A 36 -7.74 -14.72 15.93
C VAL A 36 -9.11 -15.34 15.69
N VAL A 37 -9.30 -16.01 14.56
CA VAL A 37 -10.52 -16.75 14.23
C VAL A 37 -10.51 -18.12 14.91
N GLY A 38 -9.39 -18.84 14.82
CA GLY A 38 -9.23 -20.17 15.40
C GLY A 38 -10.15 -21.21 14.76
N SER A 39 -10.37 -22.32 15.47
CA SER A 39 -11.25 -23.42 15.03
C SER A 39 -12.74 -23.07 14.99
N ILE A 40 -13.12 -21.84 15.37
CA ILE A 40 -14.52 -21.40 15.40
C ILE A 40 -15.03 -21.26 13.97
N GLY A 41 -15.70 -22.31 13.50
CA GLY A 41 -16.47 -22.34 12.25
C GLY A 41 -15.66 -22.54 10.96
N GLY A 42 -14.34 -22.71 11.02
CA GLY A 42 -13.50 -22.92 9.82
C GLY A 42 -13.56 -21.75 8.82
N ARG A 43 -13.95 -20.56 9.26
CA ARG A 43 -14.20 -19.37 8.40
C ARG A 43 -12.98 -18.46 8.24
N GLY A 44 -11.79 -18.90 8.66
CA GLY A 44 -10.57 -18.08 8.63
C GLY A 44 -10.28 -17.53 7.22
N ASP A 45 -10.29 -18.39 6.22
CA ASP A 45 -10.08 -18.00 4.82
C ASP A 45 -11.17 -17.07 4.29
N PHE A 46 -12.44 -17.37 4.60
CA PHE A 46 -13.56 -16.54 4.20
C PHE A 46 -13.47 -15.12 4.79
N LEU A 47 -13.25 -15.00 6.10
CA LEU A 47 -13.14 -13.71 6.79
C LEU A 47 -11.91 -12.92 6.34
N TRP A 48 -10.79 -13.60 6.08
CA TRP A 48 -9.61 -12.96 5.47
C TRP A 48 -9.91 -12.42 4.07
N GLY A 49 -10.60 -13.20 3.24
CA GLY A 49 -11.03 -12.80 1.91
C GLY A 49 -11.97 -11.59 1.94
N VAL A 50 -12.94 -11.59 2.87
CA VAL A 50 -13.83 -10.45 3.12
C VAL A 50 -13.05 -9.20 3.53
N ALA A 51 -12.14 -9.31 4.50
CA ALA A 51 -11.33 -8.19 4.95
C ALA A 51 -10.46 -7.61 3.81
N THR A 52 -9.80 -8.49 3.05
CA THR A 52 -8.97 -8.11 1.89
C THR A 52 -9.80 -7.40 0.82
N SER A 53 -11.00 -7.91 0.53
CA SER A 53 -11.92 -7.33 -0.45
C SER A 53 -12.41 -5.95 -0.03
N ILE A 54 -12.79 -5.79 1.24
CA ILE A 54 -13.22 -4.49 1.79
C ILE A 54 -12.07 -3.47 1.71
N ALA A 55 -10.85 -3.87 2.06
CA ALA A 55 -9.68 -3.00 2.01
C ALA A 55 -9.38 -2.52 0.58
N MET A 56 -9.36 -3.44 -0.39
CA MET A 56 -9.12 -3.13 -1.79
C MET A 56 -10.25 -2.30 -2.41
N ALA A 57 -11.51 -2.67 -2.15
CA ALA A 57 -12.66 -1.87 -2.59
C ALA A 57 -12.57 -0.44 -2.04
N SER A 58 -12.25 -0.29 -0.75
CA SER A 58 -12.07 1.02 -0.12
C SER A 58 -10.97 1.83 -0.78
N ALA A 59 -9.82 1.20 -1.08
CA ALA A 59 -8.70 1.85 -1.77
C ALA A 59 -9.06 2.28 -3.21
N VAL A 60 -9.69 1.38 -3.99
CA VAL A 60 -10.09 1.64 -5.37
C VAL A 60 -11.13 2.76 -5.46
N LEU A 61 -12.15 2.73 -4.60
CA LEU A 61 -13.20 3.76 -4.60
C LEU A 61 -12.66 5.12 -4.13
N SER A 62 -11.69 5.13 -3.22
CA SER A 62 -11.10 6.38 -2.70
C SER A 62 -10.05 6.97 -3.66
N SER A 63 -9.38 6.15 -4.48
CA SER A 63 -8.26 6.59 -5.31
C SER A 63 -8.60 7.76 -6.26
N PRO A 64 -9.72 7.76 -7.03
CA PRO A 64 -10.07 8.90 -7.89
C PRO A 64 -10.34 10.19 -7.12
N ILE A 65 -11.01 10.08 -5.97
CA ILE A 65 -11.37 11.23 -5.10
C ILE A 65 -10.11 11.84 -4.50
N LEU A 66 -9.22 10.98 -3.99
CA LEU A 66 -7.98 11.41 -3.37
C LEU A 66 -6.96 11.93 -4.39
N GLY A 67 -6.95 11.37 -5.60
CA GLY A 67 -6.17 11.86 -6.73
C GLY A 67 -6.60 13.28 -7.11
N SER A 68 -7.88 13.48 -7.41
CA SER A 68 -8.42 14.81 -7.76
C SER A 68 -8.21 15.82 -6.64
N PHE A 69 -8.46 15.43 -5.38
CA PHE A 69 -8.21 16.28 -4.23
C PHE A 69 -6.72 16.64 -4.10
N SER A 70 -5.81 15.70 -4.35
CA SER A 70 -4.36 15.96 -4.28
C SER A 70 -3.91 16.95 -5.36
N ASP A 71 -4.49 16.87 -6.56
CA ASP A 71 -4.16 17.74 -7.69
C ASP A 71 -4.67 19.17 -7.46
N ILE A 72 -5.89 19.33 -6.92
CA ILE A 72 -6.49 20.63 -6.60
C ILE A 72 -5.77 21.31 -5.42
N SER A 73 -5.52 20.54 -4.36
CA SER A 73 -4.99 21.09 -3.11
C SER A 73 -3.47 21.33 -3.14
N GLY A 74 -2.75 20.70 -4.08
CA GLY A 74 -1.29 20.70 -4.09
C GLY A 74 -0.67 20.00 -2.87
N LYS A 75 -1.46 19.19 -2.14
CA LYS A 75 -1.07 18.57 -0.86
C LYS A 75 -0.72 17.09 -0.99
N ARG A 76 -0.35 16.60 -2.18
CA ARG A 76 0.02 15.19 -2.42
C ARG A 76 1.02 14.64 -1.40
N LYS A 77 2.07 15.41 -1.06
CA LYS A 77 3.06 15.01 -0.04
C LYS A 77 2.45 14.83 1.35
N ASN A 78 1.50 15.67 1.75
CA ASN A 78 0.85 15.56 3.05
C ASN A 78 -0.09 14.35 3.08
N LEU A 79 -0.85 14.11 2.01
CA LEU A 79 -1.71 12.92 1.91
C LEU A 79 -0.87 11.64 1.95
N TYR A 80 0.22 11.59 1.19
CA TYR A 80 1.19 10.51 1.25
C TYR A 80 1.66 10.25 2.70
N ILE A 81 2.13 11.27 3.42
CA ILE A 81 2.58 11.11 4.81
C ILE A 81 1.43 10.61 5.71
N VAL A 82 0.26 11.22 5.62
CA VAL A 82 -0.91 10.87 6.45
C VAL A 82 -1.33 9.41 6.23
N PHE A 83 -1.52 8.98 4.98
CA PHE A 83 -1.92 7.60 4.69
C PHE A 83 -0.83 6.58 5.09
N SER A 84 0.45 6.94 4.93
CA SER A 84 1.55 6.10 5.40
C SER A 84 1.51 5.93 6.93
N LEU A 85 1.35 7.04 7.68
CA LEU A 85 1.25 7.01 9.13
C LEU A 85 0.00 6.26 9.63
N ILE A 86 -1.15 6.45 8.99
CA ILE A 86 -2.37 5.68 9.33
C ILE A 86 -2.10 4.19 9.12
N SER A 87 -1.48 3.80 8.00
CA SER A 87 -1.11 2.41 7.73
C SER A 87 -0.18 1.83 8.81
N ILE A 88 0.86 2.57 9.18
CA ILE A 88 1.82 2.19 10.24
C ILE A 88 1.13 2.04 11.60
N VAL A 89 0.33 3.03 12.01
CA VAL A 89 -0.37 3.01 13.30
C VAL A 89 -1.39 1.89 13.34
N SER A 90 -2.17 1.69 12.26
CA SER A 90 -3.09 0.55 12.18
C SER A 90 -2.36 -0.79 12.22
N THR A 91 -1.16 -0.88 11.64
CA THR A 91 -0.30 -2.07 11.76
C THR A 91 0.13 -2.30 13.21
N LEU A 92 0.53 -1.26 13.95
CA LEU A 92 0.82 -1.37 15.38
C LEU A 92 -0.39 -1.86 16.17
N MET A 93 -1.60 -1.41 15.83
CA MET A 93 -2.82 -1.84 16.50
C MET A 93 -3.11 -3.34 16.30
N LEU A 94 -2.65 -3.95 15.20
CA LEU A 94 -2.76 -5.40 15.00
C LEU A 94 -2.00 -6.22 16.07
N TYR A 95 -1.06 -5.62 16.79
CA TYR A 95 -0.41 -6.28 17.92
C TYR A 95 -1.42 -6.71 19.01
N PHE A 96 -2.47 -5.93 19.22
CA PHE A 96 -3.50 -6.21 20.23
C PHE A 96 -4.55 -7.24 19.77
N SER A 97 -4.42 -7.77 18.56
CA SER A 97 -5.25 -8.86 18.07
C SER A 97 -5.00 -10.13 18.90
N ASN A 98 -6.06 -10.60 19.56
CA ASN A 98 -6.09 -11.82 20.37
C ASN A 98 -7.18 -12.77 19.87
N ARG A 99 -7.22 -14.00 20.42
CA ARG A 99 -8.27 -14.98 20.12
C ARG A 99 -9.65 -14.36 20.32
N GLY A 100 -10.54 -14.52 19.33
CA GLY A 100 -11.91 -13.99 19.36
C GLY A 100 -12.06 -12.51 19.00
N THR A 101 -10.97 -11.74 18.84
CA THR A 101 -11.02 -10.31 18.47
C THR A 101 -11.15 -10.09 16.96
N ILE A 102 -12.04 -10.83 16.31
CA ILE A 102 -12.17 -10.89 14.85
C ILE A 102 -12.46 -9.51 14.26
N LEU A 103 -13.50 -8.83 14.76
CA LEU A 103 -13.91 -7.53 14.23
C LEU A 103 -12.80 -6.48 14.39
N TYR A 104 -12.17 -6.40 15.56
CA TYR A 104 -11.05 -5.51 15.83
C TYR A 104 -9.90 -5.73 14.83
N SER A 105 -9.49 -6.99 14.67
CA SER A 105 -8.38 -7.37 13.78
C SER A 105 -8.70 -7.06 12.33
N MET A 106 -9.93 -7.34 11.88
CA MET A 106 -10.39 -7.00 10.53
C MET A 106 -10.41 -5.49 10.29
N THR A 107 -10.93 -4.70 11.24
CA THR A 107 -10.99 -3.24 11.10
C THR A 107 -9.61 -2.63 10.92
N PHE A 108 -8.66 -2.95 11.81
CA PHE A 108 -7.32 -2.39 11.70
C PHE A 108 -6.54 -2.93 10.51
N PHE A 109 -6.74 -4.19 10.12
CA PHE A 109 -6.17 -4.75 8.90
C PHE A 109 -6.70 -4.02 7.66
N VAL A 110 -8.02 -3.82 7.57
CA VAL A 110 -8.67 -3.12 6.47
C VAL A 110 -8.13 -1.70 6.33
N ILE A 111 -8.04 -0.96 7.45
CA ILE A 111 -7.50 0.40 7.44
C ILE A 111 -6.03 0.37 7.02
N ALA A 112 -5.21 -0.52 7.59
CA ALA A 112 -3.80 -0.61 7.27
C ALA A 112 -3.56 -0.88 5.78
N TYR A 113 -4.27 -1.87 5.23
CA TYR A 113 -4.08 -2.31 3.85
C TYR A 113 -4.71 -1.33 2.84
N ALA A 114 -5.87 -0.74 3.13
CA ALA A 114 -6.46 0.29 2.28
C ALA A 114 -5.54 1.53 2.20
N CYS A 115 -5.03 2.00 3.34
CA CYS A 115 -4.12 3.15 3.39
C CYS A 115 -2.79 2.84 2.70
N TYR A 116 -2.26 1.62 2.86
CA TYR A 116 -1.10 1.13 2.11
C TYR A 116 -1.32 1.23 0.60
N ALA A 117 -2.44 0.72 0.10
CA ALA A 117 -2.75 0.70 -1.33
C ALA A 117 -2.97 2.10 -1.91
N ILE A 118 -3.68 2.96 -1.20
CA ILE A 118 -3.83 4.38 -1.56
C ILE A 118 -2.47 5.06 -1.60
N ASN A 119 -1.64 4.81 -0.58
CA ASN A 119 -0.32 5.41 -0.48
C ASN A 119 0.59 4.99 -1.64
N MET A 120 0.53 3.74 -2.09
CA MET A 120 1.31 3.23 -3.22
C MET A 120 1.10 4.07 -4.50
N THR A 121 -0.13 4.53 -4.75
CA THR A 121 -0.44 5.45 -5.86
C THR A 121 0.32 6.77 -5.74
N PHE A 122 0.31 7.38 -4.55
CA PHE A 122 1.05 8.62 -4.30
C PHE A 122 2.56 8.41 -4.37
N TYR A 123 3.05 7.32 -3.78
CA TYR A 123 4.45 6.92 -3.79
C TYR A 123 5.00 6.78 -5.21
N ASN A 124 4.29 6.07 -6.08
CA ASN A 124 4.67 5.87 -7.49
C ASN A 124 4.71 7.19 -8.27
N SER A 125 3.85 8.15 -7.92
CA SER A 125 3.82 9.45 -8.60
C SER A 125 5.09 10.29 -8.37
N PHE A 126 5.79 10.12 -7.22
CA PHE A 126 7.00 10.88 -6.93
C PHE A 126 8.17 10.51 -7.83
N LEU A 127 8.20 9.28 -8.38
CA LEU A 127 9.31 8.81 -9.21
C LEU A 127 9.50 9.72 -10.43
N LYS A 128 8.39 10.16 -11.04
CA LYS A 128 8.37 11.09 -12.18
C LYS A 128 8.96 12.46 -11.87
N ASP A 129 8.95 12.87 -10.60
CA ASP A 129 9.48 14.17 -10.17
C ASP A 129 10.97 14.14 -9.82
N ILE A 130 11.50 12.95 -9.48
CA ILE A 130 12.88 12.80 -8.97
C ILE A 130 13.84 12.23 -10.01
N VAL A 131 13.33 11.51 -11.01
CA VAL A 131 14.10 10.83 -12.07
C VAL A 131 13.70 11.37 -13.45
N PRO A 132 14.65 11.62 -14.37
CA PRO A 132 14.35 11.99 -15.75
C PRO A 132 13.55 10.90 -16.47
N GLU A 133 12.64 11.26 -17.37
CA GLU A 133 11.71 10.34 -18.04
C GLU A 133 12.38 9.10 -18.66
N ARG A 134 13.52 9.30 -19.33
CA ARG A 134 14.33 8.23 -19.94
C ARG A 134 14.86 7.18 -18.95
N ASP A 135 14.95 7.52 -17.68
CA ASP A 135 15.58 6.70 -16.63
C ASP A 135 14.53 6.10 -15.66
N ILE A 136 13.24 6.44 -15.82
CA ILE A 136 12.17 6.02 -14.90
C ILE A 136 12.11 4.49 -14.77
N GLU A 137 12.11 3.77 -15.89
CA GLU A 137 12.01 2.29 -15.90
C GLU A 137 13.19 1.65 -15.16
N LYS A 138 14.41 2.17 -15.39
CA LYS A 138 15.63 1.68 -14.74
C LYS A 138 15.56 1.87 -13.22
N TYR A 139 15.23 3.07 -12.74
CA TYR A 139 15.17 3.34 -11.30
C TYR A 139 13.96 2.70 -10.62
N SER A 140 12.84 2.55 -11.33
CA SER A 140 11.70 1.75 -10.87
C SER A 140 12.10 0.29 -10.64
N GLY A 141 12.78 -0.32 -11.62
CA GLY A 141 13.26 -1.70 -11.51
C GLY A 141 14.28 -1.91 -10.37
N ILE A 142 15.21 -0.96 -10.19
CA ILE A 142 16.14 -0.99 -9.06
C ILE A 142 15.41 -0.85 -7.72
N GLY A 143 14.47 0.09 -7.63
CA GLY A 143 13.65 0.29 -6.43
C GLY A 143 12.90 -0.97 -6.05
N TRP A 144 12.17 -1.53 -7.02
CA TRP A 144 11.42 -2.79 -6.83
C TRP A 144 12.33 -3.94 -6.41
N GLY A 145 13.48 -4.12 -7.07
CA GLY A 145 14.44 -5.16 -6.69
C GLY A 145 14.95 -5.00 -5.26
N LEU A 146 15.27 -3.78 -4.83
CA LEU A 146 15.68 -3.49 -3.46
C LEU A 146 14.52 -3.61 -2.47
N GLY A 147 13.30 -3.26 -2.88
CA GLY A 147 12.07 -3.50 -2.12
C GLY A 147 11.86 -4.98 -1.82
N TYR A 148 12.05 -5.85 -2.81
CA TYR A 148 12.01 -7.30 -2.61
C TYR A 148 13.02 -7.79 -1.58
N PHE A 149 14.24 -7.24 -1.58
CA PHE A 149 15.20 -7.51 -0.50
C PHE A 149 14.66 -7.09 0.86
N GLY A 150 13.90 -6.00 0.95
CA GLY A 150 13.14 -5.62 2.14
C GLY A 150 12.23 -6.74 2.64
N GLY A 151 11.35 -7.26 1.78
CA GLY A 151 10.50 -8.40 2.11
C GLY A 151 11.29 -9.64 2.57
N LEU A 152 12.36 -9.99 1.85
CA LEU A 152 13.23 -11.12 2.22
C LEU A 152 13.89 -10.93 3.59
N THR A 153 14.37 -9.73 3.92
CA THR A 153 14.93 -9.45 5.24
C THR A 153 13.89 -9.66 6.35
N SER A 154 12.64 -9.23 6.11
CA SER A 154 11.55 -9.50 7.05
C SER A 154 11.28 -10.99 7.22
N LEU A 155 11.33 -11.80 6.15
CA LEU A 155 11.17 -13.25 6.27
C LEU A 155 12.31 -13.89 7.10
N VAL A 156 13.55 -13.49 6.85
CA VAL A 156 14.69 -13.99 7.62
C VAL A 156 14.54 -13.64 9.10
N ILE A 157 14.22 -12.38 9.42
CA ILE A 157 13.93 -11.94 10.80
C ILE A 157 12.79 -12.78 11.39
N MET A 158 11.72 -12.96 10.63
CA MET A 158 10.56 -13.75 11.03
C MET A 158 10.94 -15.20 11.36
N ILE A 159 11.78 -15.87 10.56
CA ILE A 159 12.23 -17.25 10.81
C ILE A 159 13.00 -17.35 12.14
N PHE A 160 13.86 -16.37 12.46
CA PHE A 160 14.61 -16.38 13.71
C PHE A 160 13.75 -16.04 14.94
N LEU A 161 12.70 -15.22 14.77
CA LEU A 161 11.79 -14.85 15.86
C LEU A 161 10.62 -15.83 16.05
N LEU A 162 10.21 -16.54 15.01
CA LEU A 162 9.11 -17.51 15.05
C LEU A 162 9.51 -18.73 15.87
N LYS A 163 9.19 -18.69 17.16
CA LYS A 163 9.17 -19.87 18.04
C LYS A 163 7.76 -20.45 18.17
N ASP A 164 6.76 -19.56 18.26
CA ASP A 164 5.34 -19.86 18.34
C ASP A 164 4.54 -18.63 17.85
N LEU A 165 3.41 -18.83 17.19
CA LEU A 165 2.60 -17.78 16.58
C LEU A 165 2.09 -16.75 17.60
N GLU A 166 1.74 -17.14 18.82
CA GLU A 166 1.28 -16.18 19.83
C GLU A 166 2.41 -15.34 20.42
N HIS A 167 3.58 -15.96 20.63
CA HIS A 167 4.76 -15.28 21.16
C HIS A 167 5.44 -14.39 20.12
N SER A 168 5.18 -14.62 18.83
CA SER A 168 5.82 -13.91 17.72
C SER A 168 5.12 -12.62 17.31
N LYS A 169 4.06 -12.17 18.01
CA LYS A 169 3.37 -10.90 17.71
C LYS A 169 4.28 -9.68 17.71
N VAL A 170 5.42 -9.76 18.40
CA VAL A 170 6.48 -8.74 18.38
C VAL A 170 6.94 -8.43 16.94
N ILE A 171 6.84 -9.37 16.00
CA ILE A 171 7.16 -9.15 14.58
C ILE A 171 6.28 -8.05 13.95
N ILE A 172 5.03 -7.90 14.42
CA ILE A 172 4.12 -6.83 13.96
C ILE A 172 4.67 -5.46 14.37
N ILE A 173 5.14 -5.35 15.63
CA ILE A 173 5.76 -4.12 16.14
C ILE A 173 7.04 -3.80 15.38
N ILE A 174 7.91 -4.80 15.19
CA ILE A 174 9.16 -4.65 14.43
C ILE A 174 8.86 -4.16 13.01
N THR A 175 7.86 -4.75 12.34
CA THR A 175 7.46 -4.39 10.98
C THR A 175 6.93 -2.95 10.91
N ALA A 176 6.10 -2.54 11.86
CA ALA A 176 5.57 -1.18 11.85
C ALA A 176 6.66 -0.13 12.16
N ILE A 177 7.55 -0.43 13.11
CA ILE A 177 8.70 0.44 13.43
C ILE A 177 9.67 0.52 12.25
N SER A 178 9.97 -0.61 11.60
CA SER A 178 10.87 -0.63 10.45
C SER A 178 10.25 0.10 9.27
N TYR A 179 8.96 -0.10 8.99
CA TYR A 179 8.24 0.66 7.97
C TYR A 179 8.31 2.17 8.24
N PHE A 180 8.05 2.60 9.47
CA PHE A 180 8.18 4.01 9.86
C PHE A 180 9.62 4.54 9.69
N LEU A 181 10.61 3.80 10.17
CA LEU A 181 12.01 4.20 10.15
C LEU A 181 12.53 4.35 8.71
N PHE A 182 12.16 3.43 7.82
CA PHE A 182 12.50 3.51 6.41
C PHE A 182 11.66 4.54 5.63
N ALA A 183 10.51 4.93 6.16
CA ALA A 183 9.69 5.99 5.59
C ALA A 183 10.13 7.41 6.00
N LEU A 184 10.77 7.58 7.16
CA LEU A 184 11.23 8.90 7.64
C LEU A 184 12.08 9.69 6.61
N PRO A 185 13.09 9.09 5.95
CA PRO A 185 13.85 9.81 4.94
C PRO A 185 12.99 10.33 3.79
N SER A 186 11.97 9.58 3.36
CA SER A 186 11.11 9.97 2.25
C SER A 186 10.21 11.14 2.62
N TYR A 187 9.71 11.20 3.86
CA TYR A 187 8.89 12.30 4.36
C TYR A 187 9.63 13.64 4.32
N ILE A 188 10.95 13.61 4.52
CA ILE A 188 11.78 14.82 4.54
C ILE A 188 12.28 15.15 3.13
N LEU A 189 12.85 14.16 2.43
CA LEU A 189 13.64 14.37 1.21
C LEU A 189 12.85 14.32 -0.10
N LEU A 190 11.62 13.77 -0.10
CA LEU A 190 10.79 13.81 -1.31
C LEU A 190 10.27 15.23 -1.58
N PRO A 191 10.24 15.65 -2.85
CA PRO A 191 9.80 16.99 -3.20
C PRO A 191 8.32 17.19 -2.86
N GLY A 192 7.97 18.40 -2.40
CA GLY A 192 6.58 18.83 -2.37
C GLY A 192 6.00 18.93 -3.78
N GLN A 193 4.67 18.97 -3.90
CA GLN A 193 4.01 19.17 -5.18
C GLN A 193 4.23 20.61 -5.64
N LYS A 194 4.61 20.80 -6.91
CA LYS A 194 4.53 22.13 -7.52
C LYS A 194 3.05 22.41 -7.75
N ILE A 195 2.53 23.52 -7.22
CA ILE A 195 1.13 23.91 -7.44
C ILE A 195 1.00 24.23 -8.93
N THR A 196 0.46 23.29 -9.70
CA THR A 196 -0.01 23.57 -11.05
C THR A 196 -1.34 24.28 -10.88
N THR A 197 -1.41 25.58 -11.19
CA THR A 197 -2.65 26.37 -11.17
C THR A 197 -3.62 25.88 -12.27
N GLN A 198 -4.13 24.66 -12.16
CA GLN A 198 -5.31 24.24 -12.90
C GLN A 198 -6.54 24.64 -12.10
N ARG A 199 -6.94 25.91 -12.28
CA ARG A 199 -8.25 26.41 -11.83
C ARG A 199 -9.34 25.61 -12.55
N GLY A 200 -10.11 24.81 -11.81
CA GLY A 200 -11.40 24.27 -12.29
C GLY A 200 -11.63 22.76 -12.16
N VAL A 201 -10.73 22.01 -11.55
CA VAL A 201 -10.95 20.56 -11.36
C VAL A 201 -11.93 20.35 -10.20
N SER A 202 -13.12 19.81 -10.48
CA SER A 202 -14.11 19.44 -9.45
C SER A 202 -13.70 18.14 -8.76
N LEU A 203 -13.99 17.96 -7.47
CA LEU A 203 -13.73 16.69 -6.74
C LEU A 203 -14.28 15.45 -7.46
N PHE A 204 -15.40 15.61 -8.18
CA PHE A 204 -16.06 14.56 -8.96
C PHE A 204 -15.62 14.48 -10.43
N SER A 205 -14.73 15.37 -10.88
CA SER A 205 -14.20 15.33 -12.26
C SER A 205 -13.48 14.02 -12.56
N GLY A 206 -12.79 13.41 -11.57
CA GLY A 206 -12.17 12.10 -11.73
C GLY A 206 -13.18 11.00 -12.10
N PHE A 207 -14.37 11.00 -11.50
CA PHE A 207 -15.45 10.07 -11.90
C PHE A 207 -16.07 10.43 -13.26
N TYR A 208 -16.13 11.72 -13.60
CA TYR A 208 -16.63 12.17 -14.89
C TYR A 208 -15.66 11.82 -16.05
N GLU A 209 -14.36 11.99 -15.85
CA GLU A 209 -13.29 11.58 -16.79
C GLU A 209 -13.22 10.05 -16.91
N LEU A 210 -13.33 9.32 -15.81
CA LEU A 210 -13.47 7.85 -15.84
C LEU A 210 -14.74 7.45 -16.61
N GLY A 211 -15.86 8.13 -16.38
CA GLY A 211 -17.12 7.90 -17.09
C GLY A 211 -17.04 8.22 -18.59
N GLN A 212 -16.37 9.31 -18.99
CA GLN A 212 -16.10 9.63 -20.39
C GLN A 212 -15.14 8.63 -21.04
N THR A 213 -14.12 8.18 -20.32
CA THR A 213 -13.18 7.15 -20.78
C THR A 213 -13.92 5.81 -20.98
N PHE A 214 -14.80 5.43 -20.05
CA PHE A 214 -15.68 4.26 -20.17
C PHE A 214 -16.67 4.38 -21.33
N ARG A 215 -17.20 5.58 -21.57
CA ARG A 215 -18.10 5.86 -22.70
C ARG A 215 -17.36 5.77 -24.05
N ASN A 216 -16.07 6.07 -24.07
CA ASN A 216 -15.18 5.92 -25.23
C ASN A 216 -14.41 4.58 -25.26
N ILE A 217 -14.68 3.63 -24.35
CA ILE A 217 -13.95 2.36 -24.27
C ILE A 217 -14.17 1.48 -25.53
N ARG A 218 -15.28 1.69 -26.25
CA ARG A 218 -15.52 1.08 -27.57
C ARG A 218 -14.50 1.51 -28.63
N ALA A 219 -13.85 2.67 -28.48
CA ALA A 219 -12.79 3.12 -29.38
C ALA A 219 -11.45 2.41 -29.12
N TYR A 220 -11.28 1.75 -27.97
CA TYR A 220 -10.03 1.11 -27.54
C TYR A 220 -10.19 -0.41 -27.36
N ARG A 221 -10.77 -1.08 -28.36
CA ARG A 221 -10.96 -2.55 -28.39
C ARG A 221 -9.70 -3.33 -27.96
N ASN A 222 -8.51 -2.85 -28.34
CA ASN A 222 -7.23 -3.49 -28.00
C ASN A 222 -6.91 -3.41 -26.49
N ILE A 223 -7.27 -2.31 -25.81
CA ILE A 223 -7.09 -2.19 -24.35
C ILE A 223 -8.05 -3.13 -23.62
N MET A 224 -9.27 -3.29 -24.14
CA MET A 224 -10.24 -4.22 -23.54
C MET A 224 -9.81 -5.68 -23.70
N ILE A 225 -9.28 -6.05 -24.87
CA ILE A 225 -8.70 -7.39 -25.11
C ILE A 225 -7.48 -7.59 -24.19
N PHE A 226 -6.61 -6.59 -24.07
CA PHE A 226 -5.46 -6.67 -23.16
C PHE A 226 -5.88 -6.87 -21.69
N LEU A 227 -6.86 -6.11 -21.19
CA LEU A 227 -7.36 -6.25 -19.82
C LEU A 227 -8.04 -7.60 -19.58
N LEU A 228 -8.81 -8.11 -20.55
CA LEU A 228 -9.41 -9.44 -20.48
C LEU A 228 -8.34 -10.53 -20.49
N SER A 229 -7.38 -10.45 -21.42
CA SER A 229 -6.24 -11.37 -21.46
C SER A 229 -5.47 -11.35 -20.16
N TYR A 230 -5.17 -10.17 -19.62
CA TYR A 230 -4.50 -10.03 -18.33
C TYR A 230 -5.32 -10.66 -17.19
N PHE A 231 -6.63 -10.43 -17.12
CA PHE A 231 -7.50 -10.97 -16.09
C PHE A 231 -7.64 -12.50 -16.13
N PHE A 232 -7.61 -13.12 -17.31
CA PHE A 232 -7.72 -14.58 -17.46
C PHE A 232 -6.38 -15.32 -17.41
N ILE A 233 -5.27 -14.63 -17.69
CA ILE A 233 -3.92 -15.22 -17.72
C ILE A 233 -3.17 -15.00 -16.39
N SER A 234 -3.54 -13.98 -15.61
CA SER A 234 -2.97 -13.70 -14.27
C SER A 234 -3.75 -14.39 -13.16
#